data_AF-A0A946EVZ3-F1
#
_entry.id   AF-A0A946EVZ3-F1
#
_cell.length_a   1.000
_cell.length_b   1.000
_cell.length_c   1.000
_cell.angle_alpha   90.00
_cell.angle_beta   90.00
_cell.angle_gamma   90.00
#
_symmetry.space_group_name_H-M   'P 1'
#
loop_
_entity.id
_entity.type
_entity.pdbx_description
1 polymer ?
#
loop_
_entity_poly.entity_id
_entity_poly.type
_entity_poly.pdbx_seq_one_letter_code
_entity_poly.pdbx_strand_id
1 'polypeptide(L)'
;EFYRRLFLGENNEQESQIFIATHSPFIIHDENRVQEKVIVLERNEKGYIHTPSKNKFFGWTNEQIVEDAFDIDQLLHSTSQANNAFLFLVKVEGSYDVRYITKAADLLGRNNVLSKIRLEDADGCRNLDKIWNVLKAHLETLHMEKLVLLYDCDTNKTDENINSVYKRVVPNFEDHPIKRGIENLFSQQTIDKAIAHKPAFIDIEDERSKMHRGKKELIPKQYSANKDEKGNLCDWLCKDGTKEDFANFKVIFDIIDAILKEH
;
A
#
# COMPACT_ATOMS: atom_id res chain seq x y z
N GLU A 1 32.59 -7.34 -5.97
CA GLU A 1 34.00 -7.26 -5.54
C GLU A 1 34.87 -6.33 -6.40
N PHE A 2 34.82 -6.43 -7.73
CA PHE A 2 35.69 -5.65 -8.64
C PHE A 2 35.74 -4.13 -8.32
N TYR A 3 34.57 -3.48 -8.21
CA TYR A 3 34.51 -2.05 -7.90
C TYR A 3 35.08 -1.67 -6.52
N ARG A 4 35.02 -2.55 -5.52
CA ARG A 4 35.59 -2.25 -4.19
C ARG A 4 37.12 -2.23 -4.19
N ARG A 5 37.75 -3.08 -5.02
CA ARG A 5 39.22 -3.13 -5.14
C ARG A 5 39.81 -1.90 -5.83
N LEU A 6 39.00 -1.10 -6.52
CA LEU A 6 39.44 0.17 -7.11
C LEU A 6 39.74 1.25 -6.06
N PHE A 7 39.21 1.11 -4.85
CA PHE A 7 39.33 2.11 -3.78
C PHE A 7 40.33 1.74 -2.69
N LEU A 8 40.89 0.53 -2.77
CA LEU A 8 41.77 -0.03 -1.75
C LEU A 8 43.18 -0.17 -2.34
N GLY A 9 44.18 0.37 -1.64
CA GLY A 9 45.59 0.21 -1.97
C GLY A 9 46.11 -1.20 -1.66
N GLU A 10 47.40 -1.46 -1.92
CA GLU A 10 48.03 -2.77 -1.72
C GLU A 10 47.91 -3.32 -0.28
N ASN A 11 47.73 -2.43 0.70
CA ASN A 11 47.56 -2.76 2.12
C ASN A 11 46.10 -2.83 2.58
N ASN A 12 45.12 -2.86 1.67
CA ASN A 12 43.68 -2.80 1.98
C ASN A 12 43.24 -1.50 2.69
N GLU A 13 44.04 -0.43 2.60
CA GLU A 13 43.69 0.90 3.09
C GLU A 13 42.97 1.71 2.01
N GLN A 14 42.04 2.57 2.41
CA GLN A 14 41.31 3.41 1.46
C GLN A 14 42.18 4.60 1.01
N GLU A 15 42.69 4.52 -0.21
CA GLU A 15 43.59 5.53 -0.79
C GLU A 15 42.90 6.45 -1.81
N SER A 16 41.62 6.18 -2.12
CA SER A 16 40.87 6.90 -3.14
C SER A 16 39.53 7.43 -2.63
N GLN A 17 39.17 8.64 -3.09
CA GLN A 17 37.91 9.31 -2.82
C GLN A 17 37.24 9.70 -4.14
N ILE A 18 35.93 9.48 -4.26
CA ILE A 18 35.14 9.95 -5.40
C ILE A 18 34.33 11.16 -4.97
N PHE A 19 34.33 12.18 -5.83
CA PHE A 19 33.37 13.27 -5.80
C PHE A 19 32.45 13.15 -7.02
N ILE A 20 31.15 13.06 -6.78
CA ILE A 20 30.14 13.05 -7.83
C ILE A 20 29.30 14.32 -7.67
N ALA A 21 29.33 15.18 -8.69
CA ALA A 21 28.38 16.28 -8.79
C ALA A 21 27.23 15.83 -9.67
N THR A 22 25.99 15.95 -9.18
CA THR A 22 24.80 15.55 -9.93
C THR A 22 23.72 16.61 -9.80
N HIS A 23 22.93 16.75 -10.86
CA HIS A 23 21.66 17.49 -10.83
C HIS A 23 20.49 16.58 -10.41
N SER A 24 20.74 15.27 -10.24
CA SER A 24 19.74 14.31 -9.76
C SER A 24 19.40 14.60 -8.30
N PRO A 25 18.12 14.73 -7.94
CA PRO A 25 17.70 14.84 -6.54
C PRO A 25 17.80 13.50 -5.80
N PHE A 26 18.14 12.41 -6.50
CA PHE A 26 18.20 11.07 -5.94
C PHE A 26 19.64 10.66 -5.68
N ILE A 27 20.07 10.77 -4.43
CA ILE A 27 21.29 10.15 -3.91
C ILE A 27 20.86 9.25 -2.75
N ILE A 28 20.81 7.94 -3.01
CA ILE A 28 20.56 6.93 -1.97
C ILE A 28 21.84 6.83 -1.13
N HIS A 29 21.75 7.14 0.17
CA HIS A 29 22.88 7.05 1.09
C HIS A 29 22.51 6.30 2.37
N ASP A 30 23.44 5.50 2.90
CA ASP A 30 23.28 4.88 4.22
C ASP A 30 23.79 5.85 5.29
N GLU A 31 22.88 6.43 6.09
CA GLU A 31 23.22 7.36 7.18
C GLU A 31 24.18 6.75 8.22
N ASN A 32 24.25 5.42 8.31
CA ASN A 32 25.13 4.74 9.26
C ASN A 32 26.57 4.61 8.75
N ARG A 33 26.83 4.96 7.48
CA ARG A 33 28.18 4.96 6.90
C ARG A 33 28.84 6.32 7.03
N VAL A 34 29.60 6.49 8.10
CA VAL A 34 30.37 7.70 8.45
C VAL A 34 31.31 8.20 7.33
N GLN A 35 31.67 7.32 6.38
CA GLN A 35 32.59 7.62 5.27
C GLN A 35 31.89 8.16 4.02
N GLU A 36 30.56 8.07 3.93
CA GLU A 36 29.76 8.59 2.82
C GLU A 36 29.15 9.94 3.24
N LYS A 37 29.28 10.97 2.40
CA LYS A 37 28.75 12.32 2.71
C LYS A 37 28.00 12.88 1.52
N VAL A 38 26.77 13.34 1.78
CA VAL A 38 25.99 14.13 0.83
C VAL A 38 26.09 15.59 1.23
N ILE A 39 26.58 16.44 0.31
CA ILE A 39 26.71 17.88 0.51
C ILE A 39 25.79 18.59 -0.48
N VAL A 40 24.75 19.25 0.03
CA VAL A 40 23.86 20.09 -0.78
C VAL A 40 24.40 21.52 -0.80
N LEU A 41 24.47 22.14 -1.98
CA LEU A 41 24.89 23.53 -2.15
C LEU A 41 23.71 24.36 -2.64
N GLU A 42 23.32 25.37 -1.87
CA GLU A 42 22.18 26.24 -2.18
C GLU A 42 22.60 27.71 -2.27
N ARG A 43 21.95 28.48 -3.15
CA ARG A 43 22.09 29.95 -3.16
C ARG A 43 21.02 30.57 -2.27
N ASN A 44 21.43 31.40 -1.32
CA ASN A 44 20.49 32.18 -0.51
C ASN A 44 19.89 33.36 -1.31
N GLU A 45 18.93 34.07 -0.73
CA GLU A 45 18.23 35.22 -1.35
C GLU A 45 19.18 36.35 -1.80
N LYS A 46 20.39 36.41 -1.24
CA LYS A 46 21.43 37.38 -1.58
C LYS A 46 22.42 36.84 -2.62
N GLY A 47 22.20 35.64 -3.15
CA GLY A 47 23.00 35.00 -4.18
C GLY A 47 24.24 34.25 -3.68
N TYR A 48 24.47 34.16 -2.37
CA TYR A 48 25.62 33.45 -1.79
C TYR A 48 25.36 31.97 -1.66
N ILE A 49 26.39 31.15 -1.93
CA ILE A 49 26.35 29.69 -1.78
C ILE A 49 26.49 29.34 -0.29
N HIS A 50 25.64 28.45 0.20
CA HIS A 50 25.68 27.89 1.54
C HIS A 50 25.27 26.41 1.55
N THR A 51 25.58 25.71 2.64
CA THR A 51 25.17 24.31 2.87
C THR A 51 24.12 24.29 3.98
N PRO A 52 22.88 23.83 3.72
CA PRO A 52 21.84 23.79 4.74
C PRO A 52 22.11 22.70 5.79
N SER A 53 21.60 22.89 7.01
CA SER A 53 21.77 21.94 8.13
C SER A 53 20.86 20.71 8.05
N LYS A 54 19.80 20.77 7.24
CA LYS A 54 19.00 19.64 6.80
C LYS A 54 19.06 19.60 5.28
N ASN A 55 19.45 18.47 4.72
CA ASN A 55 19.48 18.25 3.28
C ASN A 55 18.04 18.29 2.76
N LYS A 56 17.58 19.45 2.32
CA LYS A 56 16.32 19.61 1.58
C LYS A 56 16.70 19.93 0.15
N PHE A 57 16.24 19.14 -0.81
CA PHE A 57 16.53 19.39 -2.21
C PHE A 57 15.69 20.58 -2.67
N PHE A 58 16.30 21.76 -2.77
CA PHE A 58 15.61 22.97 -3.20
C PHE A 58 15.76 23.17 -4.71
N GLY A 59 14.62 23.12 -5.40
CA GLY A 59 14.52 23.45 -6.82
C GLY A 59 13.92 22.32 -7.65
N TRP A 60 12.59 22.39 -7.80
CA TRP A 60 11.80 22.34 -9.04
C TRP A 60 10.47 21.59 -8.82
N THR A 61 9.39 22.37 -8.65
CA THR A 61 7.94 22.08 -8.80
C THR A 61 7.25 20.94 -8.05
N ASN A 62 7.94 20.07 -7.30
CA ASN A 62 7.23 19.08 -6.49
C ASN A 62 7.94 18.84 -5.16
N GLU A 63 7.82 19.79 -4.23
CA GLU A 63 8.10 19.56 -2.82
C GLU A 63 7.36 18.30 -2.33
N GLN A 64 6.17 18.02 -2.88
CA GLN A 64 5.42 16.78 -2.68
C GLN A 64 6.13 15.52 -3.21
N ILE A 65 6.86 15.57 -4.33
CA ILE A 65 7.59 14.40 -4.83
C ILE A 65 8.80 14.12 -3.95
N VAL A 66 9.46 15.15 -3.42
CA VAL A 66 10.56 15.00 -2.48
C VAL A 66 10.04 14.43 -1.15
N GLU A 67 8.94 14.97 -0.63
CA GLU A 67 8.27 14.49 0.59
C GLU A 67 7.73 13.05 0.41
N ASP A 68 7.03 12.76 -0.68
CA ASP A 68 6.52 11.41 -1.01
C ASP A 68 7.70 10.43 -1.25
N ALA A 69 8.85 10.89 -1.78
CA ALA A 69 10.05 10.07 -1.93
C ALA A 69 10.74 9.79 -0.59
N PHE A 70 10.75 10.73 0.36
CA PHE A 70 11.23 10.51 1.72
C PHE A 70 10.30 9.55 2.49
N ASP A 71 8.98 9.66 2.32
CA ASP A 71 8.01 8.69 2.85
C ASP A 71 8.23 7.30 2.25
N ILE A 72 8.55 7.22 0.95
CA ILE A 72 8.93 5.96 0.30
C ILE A 72 10.27 5.45 0.81
N ASP A 73 11.24 6.31 1.07
CA ASP A 73 12.53 5.91 1.64
C ASP A 73 12.33 5.34 3.05
N GLN A 74 11.46 5.96 3.86
CA GLN A 74 11.04 5.41 5.14
C GLN A 74 10.29 4.07 4.98
N LEU A 75 9.43 3.95 3.97
CA LEU A 75 8.73 2.71 3.62
C LEU A 75 9.73 1.60 3.23
N LEU A 76 10.73 1.90 2.41
CA LEU A 76 11.79 0.99 1.95
C LEU A 76 12.84 0.67 3.03
N HIS A 77 13.13 1.60 3.93
CA HIS A 77 14.02 1.37 5.07
C HIS A 77 13.31 0.57 6.18
N SER A 78 12.00 0.74 6.33
CA SER A 78 11.20 -0.09 7.22
C SER A 78 11.08 -1.54 6.76
N THR A 79 11.21 -1.80 5.46
CA THR A 79 11.29 -3.18 4.92
C THR A 79 12.69 -3.77 5.04
N SER A 80 13.76 -2.98 5.15
CA SER A 80 15.14 -3.51 5.17
C SER A 80 15.79 -3.57 6.57
N GLN A 81 15.21 -2.95 7.60
CA GLN A 81 15.68 -3.06 8.99
C GLN A 81 14.86 -4.04 9.84
N ALA A 82 14.99 -5.34 9.56
CA ALA A 82 14.88 -6.43 10.52
C ALA A 82 15.49 -7.68 9.88
N ASN A 83 15.95 -8.63 10.67
CA ASN A 83 16.15 -10.00 10.20
C ASN A 83 14.79 -10.51 9.67
N ASN A 84 14.50 -10.31 8.38
CA ASN A 84 13.12 -10.35 7.88
C ASN A 84 12.58 -11.78 7.85
N ALA A 85 11.63 -12.05 8.73
CA ALA A 85 10.79 -13.24 8.66
C ALA A 85 9.75 -13.15 7.52
N PHE A 86 9.50 -11.94 7.00
CA PHE A 86 8.51 -11.66 5.96
C PHE A 86 9.16 -11.55 4.58
N LEU A 87 8.47 -12.06 3.55
CA LEU A 87 8.92 -12.08 2.16
C LEU A 87 8.56 -10.82 1.38
N PHE A 88 7.50 -10.09 1.75
CA PHE A 88 7.15 -8.79 1.17
C PHE A 88 6.04 -8.01 1.89
N LEU A 89 5.87 -6.74 1.51
CA LEU A 89 4.86 -5.80 2.04
C LEU A 89 3.56 -5.82 1.21
N VAL A 90 2.42 -5.83 1.88
CA VAL A 90 1.08 -5.66 1.31
C VAL A 90 0.44 -4.43 1.95
N LYS A 91 0.13 -3.41 1.14
CA LYS A 91 -0.58 -2.20 1.53
C LYS A 91 -2.04 -2.29 1.08
N VAL A 92 -2.95 -2.10 2.03
CA VAL A 92 -4.42 -2.07 1.82
C VAL A 92 -4.96 -0.66 2.04
N GLU A 93 -6.20 -0.38 1.64
CA GLU A 93 -6.76 0.97 1.73
C GLU A 93 -6.98 1.40 3.18
N GLY A 94 -7.57 0.55 4.01
CA GLY A 94 -8.00 0.91 5.35
C GLY A 94 -7.51 -0.02 6.45
N SER A 95 -7.54 0.49 7.68
CA SER A 95 -7.23 -0.29 8.88
C SER A 95 -8.23 -1.43 9.13
N TYR A 96 -9.49 -1.28 8.71
CA TYR A 96 -10.48 -2.36 8.77
C TYR A 96 -10.13 -3.53 7.86
N ASP A 97 -9.54 -3.25 6.70
CA ASP A 97 -9.10 -4.27 5.73
C ASP A 97 -8.04 -5.16 6.36
N VAL A 98 -7.05 -4.55 7.03
CA VAL A 98 -6.00 -5.26 7.79
C VAL A 98 -6.64 -6.23 8.79
N ARG A 99 -7.63 -5.77 9.54
CA ARG A 99 -8.31 -6.55 10.58
C ARG A 99 -9.13 -7.69 10.00
N TYR A 100 -9.89 -7.43 8.94
CA TYR A 100 -10.67 -8.46 8.26
C TYR A 100 -9.79 -9.53 7.62
N ILE A 101 -8.72 -9.13 6.93
CA ILE A 101 -7.76 -10.06 6.31
C ILE A 101 -7.07 -10.89 7.41
N THR A 102 -6.66 -10.28 8.52
CA THR A 102 -6.05 -11.00 9.64
C THR A 102 -7.01 -12.03 10.22
N LYS A 103 -8.26 -11.62 10.52
CA LYS A 103 -9.29 -12.54 11.02
C LYS A 103 -9.60 -13.67 10.02
N ALA A 104 -9.68 -13.34 8.73
CA ALA A 104 -9.90 -14.31 7.68
C ALA A 104 -8.76 -15.33 7.63
N ALA A 105 -7.51 -14.90 7.84
CA ALA A 105 -6.37 -15.80 7.84
C ALA A 105 -6.49 -16.86 8.94
N ASP A 106 -6.89 -16.44 10.15
CA ASP A 106 -7.11 -17.34 11.28
C ASP A 106 -8.24 -18.35 10.98
N LEU A 107 -9.39 -17.86 10.52
CA LEU A 107 -10.57 -18.69 10.28
C LEU A 107 -10.42 -19.65 9.09
N LEU A 108 -9.69 -19.22 8.05
CA LEU A 108 -9.49 -20.00 6.83
C LEU A 108 -8.23 -20.87 6.87
N GLY A 109 -7.42 -20.79 7.95
CA GLY A 109 -6.18 -21.54 8.08
C GLY A 109 -5.07 -21.04 7.13
N ARG A 110 -5.04 -19.74 6.86
CA ARG A 110 -4.07 -19.07 5.97
C ARG A 110 -2.98 -18.30 6.71
N ASN A 111 -2.78 -18.60 8.00
CA ASN A 111 -1.73 -17.98 8.84
C ASN A 111 -0.32 -18.20 8.30
N ASN A 112 -0.08 -19.27 7.54
CA ASN A 112 1.19 -19.52 6.84
C ASN A 112 1.47 -18.53 5.69
N VAL A 113 0.41 -17.93 5.12
CA VAL A 113 0.53 -16.86 4.11
C VAL A 113 0.72 -15.54 4.82
N LEU A 114 -0.09 -15.28 5.86
CA LEU A 114 0.01 -14.05 6.66
C LEU A 114 1.40 -13.90 7.30
N SER A 115 2.00 -14.98 7.79
CA SER A 115 3.35 -14.96 8.38
C SER A 115 4.47 -14.64 7.38
N LYS A 116 4.19 -14.67 6.08
CA LYS A 116 5.14 -14.36 5.00
C LYS A 116 4.99 -12.94 4.48
N ILE A 117 3.99 -12.20 4.94
CA ILE A 117 3.77 -10.83 4.48
C ILE A 117 3.74 -9.88 5.65
N ARG A 118 4.16 -8.64 5.41
CA ARG A 118 3.82 -7.52 6.28
C ARG A 118 2.56 -6.88 5.72
N LEU A 119 1.47 -6.84 6.49
CA LEU A 119 0.20 -6.26 6.06
C LEU A 119 0.00 -4.91 6.76
N GLU A 120 -0.20 -3.84 5.99
CA GLU A 120 -0.33 -2.48 6.52
C GLU A 120 -1.43 -1.70 5.81
N ASP A 121 -2.06 -0.77 6.53
CA ASP A 121 -2.89 0.22 5.87
C ASP A 121 -2.04 1.28 5.15
N ALA A 122 -2.70 1.94 4.20
CA ALA A 122 -2.16 3.07 3.46
C ALA A 122 -2.91 4.36 3.75
N ASP A 123 -3.88 4.38 4.67
CA ASP A 123 -4.74 5.55 4.93
C ASP A 123 -5.49 6.05 3.67
N GLY A 124 -5.99 5.09 2.90
CA GLY A 124 -6.94 5.25 1.79
C GLY A 124 -6.33 5.10 0.38
N CYS A 125 -7.22 4.86 -0.61
CA CYS A 125 -6.87 4.69 -2.02
C CYS A 125 -5.96 5.80 -2.59
N ARG A 126 -6.12 7.05 -2.15
CA ARG A 126 -5.30 8.17 -2.65
C ARG A 126 -3.82 7.99 -2.33
N ASN A 127 -3.50 7.41 -1.18
CA ASN A 127 -2.12 7.18 -0.82
C ASN A 127 -1.54 5.98 -1.58
N LEU A 128 -2.33 4.92 -1.78
CA LEU A 128 -1.94 3.83 -2.70
C LEU A 128 -1.62 4.37 -4.10
N ASP A 129 -2.46 5.28 -4.62
CA ASP A 129 -2.22 5.93 -5.91
C ASP A 129 -0.92 6.76 -5.93
N LYS A 130 -0.62 7.49 -4.84
CA LYS A 130 0.66 8.21 -4.72
C LYS A 130 1.84 7.24 -4.78
N ILE A 131 1.83 6.20 -3.94
CA ILE A 131 2.88 5.17 -3.90
C ILE A 131 3.07 4.57 -5.29
N TRP A 132 1.98 4.18 -5.95
CA TRP A 132 2.02 3.62 -7.30
C TRP A 132 2.67 4.57 -8.31
N ASN A 133 2.23 5.84 -8.33
CA ASN A 133 2.71 6.81 -9.31
C ASN A 133 4.19 7.15 -9.11
N VAL A 134 4.63 7.29 -7.86
CA VAL A 134 6.05 7.57 -7.58
C VAL A 134 6.91 6.38 -7.96
N LEU A 135 6.52 5.16 -7.58
CA LEU A 135 7.27 3.96 -7.95
C LEU A 135 7.34 3.80 -9.47
N LYS A 136 6.21 4.02 -10.18
CA LYS A 136 6.14 3.98 -11.64
C LYS A 136 7.06 5.00 -12.33
N ALA A 137 7.32 6.14 -11.70
CA ALA A 137 8.22 7.17 -12.23
C ALA A 137 9.72 6.87 -11.98
N HIS A 138 10.06 6.04 -11.00
CA HIS A 138 11.44 5.84 -10.52
C HIS A 138 11.92 4.37 -10.57
N LEU A 139 11.38 3.61 -11.52
CA LEU A 139 11.53 2.14 -11.61
C LEU A 139 12.95 1.63 -11.82
N GLU A 140 13.82 2.42 -12.44
CA GLU A 140 15.17 1.98 -12.83
C GLU A 140 16.17 1.99 -11.67
N THR A 141 15.84 2.65 -10.55
CA THR A 141 16.78 2.89 -9.44
C THR A 141 16.47 2.10 -8.17
N LEU A 142 15.28 1.50 -8.06
CA LEU A 142 14.81 0.86 -6.83
C LEU A 142 14.90 -0.67 -6.92
N HIS A 143 15.95 -1.24 -6.34
CA HIS A 143 15.96 -2.66 -5.98
C HIS A 143 15.14 -2.84 -4.70
N MET A 144 13.84 -3.13 -4.86
CA MET A 144 12.93 -3.36 -3.74
C MET A 144 12.49 -4.82 -3.65
N GLU A 145 12.26 -5.28 -2.41
CA GLU A 145 11.45 -6.47 -2.15
C GLU A 145 10.06 -6.31 -2.77
N LYS A 146 9.31 -7.40 -2.91
CA LYS A 146 7.98 -7.28 -3.52
C LYS A 146 7.10 -6.32 -2.71
N LEU A 147 6.24 -5.59 -3.40
CA LEU A 147 5.24 -4.71 -2.80
C LEU A 147 3.92 -4.96 -3.50
N VAL A 148 2.87 -5.24 -2.72
CA VAL A 148 1.51 -5.36 -3.24
C VAL A 148 0.69 -4.17 -2.77
N LEU A 149 0.13 -3.41 -3.70
CA LEU A 149 -0.88 -2.40 -3.44
C LEU A 149 -2.23 -3.04 -3.76
N LEU A 150 -3.00 -3.37 -2.72
CA LEU A 150 -4.28 -4.03 -2.82
C LEU A 150 -5.42 -3.00 -2.67
N TYR A 151 -6.13 -2.76 -3.76
CA TYR A 151 -7.21 -1.80 -3.86
C TYR A 151 -8.57 -2.48 -3.67
N ASP A 152 -9.55 -1.72 -3.19
CA ASP A 152 -10.94 -2.14 -3.10
C ASP A 152 -11.59 -2.23 -4.50
N CYS A 153 -12.71 -2.96 -4.57
CA CYS A 153 -13.39 -3.27 -5.82
C CYS A 153 -14.04 -2.06 -6.50
N ASP A 154 -14.18 -0.92 -5.83
CA ASP A 154 -14.86 0.28 -6.33
C ASP A 154 -13.92 1.40 -6.81
N THR A 155 -12.63 1.10 -6.97
CA THR A 155 -11.61 2.07 -7.38
C THR A 155 -11.48 2.30 -8.89
N ASN A 156 -12.23 1.57 -9.72
CA ASN A 156 -12.11 1.55 -11.20
C ASN A 156 -10.67 1.30 -11.71
N LYS A 157 -9.83 0.66 -10.89
CA LYS A 157 -8.46 0.31 -11.25
C LYS A 157 -8.44 -1.05 -11.95
N THR A 158 -7.34 -1.33 -12.64
CA THR A 158 -7.06 -2.62 -13.26
C THR A 158 -5.79 -3.18 -12.68
N ASP A 159 -5.66 -4.50 -12.63
CA ASP A 159 -4.40 -5.13 -12.24
C ASP A 159 -3.26 -4.67 -13.16
N GLU A 160 -2.12 -4.37 -12.56
CA GLU A 160 -0.91 -3.95 -13.25
C GLU A 160 0.29 -4.39 -12.40
N ASN A 161 1.42 -4.67 -13.03
CA ASN A 161 2.65 -4.99 -12.34
C ASN A 161 3.80 -4.23 -12.99
N ILE A 162 4.72 -3.75 -12.16
CA ILE A 162 5.94 -3.12 -12.63
C ILE A 162 7.09 -3.57 -11.74
N ASN A 163 8.05 -4.29 -12.32
CA ASN A 163 9.13 -4.95 -11.58
C ASN A 163 8.56 -5.76 -10.40
N SER A 164 9.03 -5.47 -9.17
CA SER A 164 8.58 -6.13 -7.94
C SER A 164 7.33 -5.48 -7.31
N VAL A 165 6.69 -4.50 -7.97
CA VAL A 165 5.49 -3.80 -7.47
C VAL A 165 4.24 -4.30 -8.17
N TYR A 166 3.25 -4.73 -7.40
CA TYR A 166 2.02 -5.36 -7.85
C TYR A 166 0.82 -4.50 -7.47
N LYS A 167 0.12 -3.98 -8.46
CA LYS A 167 -1.20 -3.36 -8.29
C LYS A 167 -2.26 -4.44 -8.48
N ARG A 168 -3.07 -4.69 -7.45
CA ARG A 168 -4.14 -5.69 -7.49
C ARG A 168 -5.43 -5.09 -6.97
N VAL A 169 -6.55 -5.53 -7.54
CA VAL A 169 -7.89 -5.09 -7.15
C VAL A 169 -8.66 -6.26 -6.58
N VAL A 170 -9.29 -6.08 -5.42
CA VAL A 170 -10.21 -7.07 -4.86
C VAL A 170 -11.38 -7.28 -5.83
N PRO A 171 -11.75 -8.53 -6.18
CA PRO A 171 -12.82 -8.78 -7.13
C PRO A 171 -14.18 -8.28 -6.60
N ASN A 172 -14.97 -7.68 -7.50
CA ASN A 172 -16.36 -7.33 -7.21
C ASN A 172 -17.25 -8.58 -7.29
N PHE A 173 -18.13 -8.77 -6.31
CA PHE A 173 -19.10 -9.87 -6.32
C PHE A 173 -20.48 -9.30 -6.67
N GLU A 174 -20.92 -9.49 -7.93
CA GLU A 174 -22.18 -8.92 -8.45
C GLU A 174 -23.43 -9.39 -7.71
N ASP A 175 -23.39 -10.55 -7.05
CA ASP A 175 -24.52 -11.07 -6.27
C ASP A 175 -24.50 -10.67 -4.78
N HIS A 176 -23.45 -9.99 -4.31
CA HIS A 176 -23.35 -9.58 -2.91
C HIS A 176 -24.06 -8.25 -2.62
N PRO A 177 -24.62 -8.05 -1.41
CA PRO A 177 -25.38 -6.84 -1.09
C PRO A 177 -24.56 -5.54 -1.14
N ILE A 178 -23.35 -5.56 -0.60
CA ILE A 178 -22.45 -4.39 -0.52
C ILE A 178 -21.56 -4.39 -1.75
N LYS A 179 -21.46 -3.24 -2.44
CA LYS A 179 -20.71 -3.09 -3.71
C LYS A 179 -19.42 -2.30 -3.61
N ARG A 180 -19.07 -1.82 -2.42
CA ARG A 180 -17.96 -0.90 -2.18
C ARG A 180 -17.14 -1.35 -0.98
N GLY A 181 -15.85 -1.07 -1.04
CA GLY A 181 -14.91 -1.47 -0.01
C GLY A 181 -14.70 -2.98 0.05
N ILE A 182 -13.80 -3.40 0.94
CA ILE A 182 -13.56 -4.82 1.22
C ILE A 182 -14.81 -5.54 1.75
N GLU A 183 -15.80 -4.82 2.31
CA GLU A 183 -17.05 -5.41 2.77
C GLU A 183 -17.88 -6.04 1.64
N ASN A 184 -17.58 -5.74 0.37
CA ASN A 184 -18.12 -6.48 -0.79
C ASN A 184 -17.85 -7.99 -0.73
N LEU A 185 -16.85 -8.44 0.05
CA LEU A 185 -16.58 -9.87 0.22
C LEU A 185 -17.61 -10.58 1.13
N PHE A 186 -18.39 -9.85 1.92
CA PHE A 186 -19.40 -10.46 2.79
C PHE A 186 -20.66 -10.85 2.01
N SER A 187 -21.09 -12.09 2.22
CA SER A 187 -22.28 -12.64 1.58
C SER A 187 -23.58 -11.99 2.11
N GLN A 188 -24.69 -12.18 1.39
CA GLN A 188 -26.01 -11.77 1.88
C GLN A 188 -26.30 -12.32 3.29
N GLN A 189 -25.99 -13.59 3.54
CA GLN A 189 -26.23 -14.23 4.84
C GLN A 189 -25.45 -13.54 5.97
N THR A 190 -24.22 -13.13 5.70
CA THR A 190 -23.38 -12.41 6.68
C THR A 190 -23.94 -11.01 6.96
N ILE A 191 -24.39 -10.30 5.93
CA ILE A 191 -25.01 -8.99 6.08
C ILE A 191 -26.36 -9.08 6.81
N ASP A 192 -27.16 -10.11 6.54
CA ASP A 192 -28.42 -10.34 7.26
C ASP A 192 -28.18 -10.60 8.76
N LYS A 193 -27.14 -11.38 9.10
CA LYS A 193 -26.71 -11.56 10.50
C LYS A 193 -26.29 -10.24 11.14
N ALA A 194 -25.54 -9.41 10.42
CA ALA A 194 -25.10 -8.10 10.91
C ALA A 194 -26.30 -7.17 11.19
N ILE A 195 -27.27 -7.11 10.27
CA ILE A 195 -28.50 -6.34 10.43
C ILE A 195 -29.32 -6.86 11.63
N ALA A 196 -29.45 -8.19 11.77
CA ALA A 196 -30.17 -8.80 12.88
C ALA A 196 -29.52 -8.52 14.25
N HIS A 197 -28.18 -8.43 14.29
CA HIS A 197 -27.45 -8.08 15.50
C HIS A 197 -27.60 -6.59 15.85
N LYS A 198 -27.33 -5.70 14.88
CA LYS A 198 -27.47 -4.25 15.04
C LYS A 198 -27.82 -3.62 13.68
N PRO A 199 -29.09 -3.20 13.45
CA PRO A 199 -29.50 -2.63 12.18
C PRO A 199 -28.67 -1.41 11.72
N ALA A 200 -28.17 -0.62 12.67
CA ALA A 200 -27.35 0.57 12.37
C ALA A 200 -26.00 0.25 11.69
N PHE A 201 -25.55 -1.01 11.66
CA PHE A 201 -24.35 -1.38 10.93
C PHE A 201 -24.46 -1.16 9.42
N ILE A 202 -25.67 -1.29 8.87
CA ILE A 202 -25.89 -1.32 7.42
C ILE A 202 -26.95 -0.30 7.05
N ASP A 203 -26.58 0.64 6.18
CA ASP A 203 -27.53 1.52 5.52
C ASP A 203 -28.18 0.76 4.35
N ILE A 204 -29.50 0.89 4.25
CA ILE A 204 -30.30 0.24 3.21
C ILE A 204 -31.01 1.33 2.42
N GLU A 205 -30.67 1.45 1.14
CA GLU A 205 -31.44 2.24 0.18
C GLU A 205 -32.41 1.33 -0.57
N ASP A 206 -33.71 1.51 -0.35
CA ASP A 206 -34.73 0.73 -1.05
C ASP A 206 -34.77 1.00 -2.55
N GLU A 207 -35.31 0.03 -3.29
CA GLU A 207 -35.49 0.14 -4.73
C GLU A 207 -36.32 1.39 -5.07
N ARG A 208 -35.81 2.19 -6.00
CA ARG A 208 -36.49 3.39 -6.49
C ARG A 208 -36.34 3.53 -7.98
N SER A 209 -37.32 4.12 -8.64
CA SER A 209 -37.18 4.49 -10.05
C SER A 209 -36.80 5.96 -10.20
N LYS A 210 -35.85 6.25 -11.09
CA LYS A 210 -35.47 7.60 -11.48
C LYS A 210 -35.79 7.82 -12.95
N MET A 211 -36.35 8.99 -13.28
CA MET A 211 -36.43 9.42 -14.67
C MET A 211 -35.13 10.14 -15.03
N HIS A 212 -34.36 9.56 -15.95
CA HIS A 212 -33.15 10.19 -16.50
C HIS A 212 -33.30 10.34 -18.01
N ARG A 213 -33.27 11.60 -18.48
CA ARG A 213 -33.40 11.93 -19.92
C ARG A 213 -34.60 11.25 -20.60
N GLY A 214 -35.75 11.20 -19.94
CA GLY A 214 -36.97 10.59 -20.47
C GLY A 214 -37.04 9.06 -20.40
N LYS A 215 -36.01 8.38 -19.87
CA LYS A 215 -36.02 6.93 -19.60
C LYS A 215 -36.24 6.67 -18.12
N LYS A 216 -37.13 5.72 -17.81
CA LYS A 216 -37.32 5.20 -16.45
C LYS A 216 -36.18 4.23 -16.17
N GLU A 217 -35.28 4.63 -15.29
CA GLU A 217 -34.18 3.82 -14.78
C GLU A 217 -34.59 3.25 -13.42
N LEU A 218 -34.50 1.94 -13.26
CA LEU A 218 -34.69 1.28 -11.96
C LEU A 218 -33.35 1.29 -11.23
N ILE A 219 -33.33 1.91 -10.04
CA ILE A 219 -32.20 1.85 -9.13
C ILE A 219 -32.51 0.72 -8.16
N PRO A 220 -31.78 -0.41 -8.23
CA PRO A 220 -32.04 -1.56 -7.37
C PRO A 220 -31.78 -1.21 -5.91
N LYS A 221 -32.28 -2.05 -5.01
CA LYS A 221 -31.97 -1.96 -3.58
C LYS A 221 -30.45 -2.05 -3.36
N GLN A 222 -29.91 -1.16 -2.55
CA GLN A 222 -28.47 -1.08 -2.26
C GLN A 222 -28.21 -1.18 -0.76
N TYR A 223 -27.09 -1.81 -0.42
CA TYR A 223 -26.61 -1.92 0.95
C TYR A 223 -25.22 -1.28 1.03
N SER A 224 -24.95 -0.58 2.11
CA SER A 224 -23.62 -0.08 2.43
C SER A 224 -23.35 -0.21 3.92
N ALA A 225 -22.13 -0.59 4.29
CA ALA A 225 -21.70 -0.46 5.67
C ALA A 225 -21.76 1.02 6.07
N ASN A 226 -22.51 1.32 7.13
CA ASN A 226 -22.71 2.69 7.60
C ASN A 226 -21.36 3.28 8.04
N LYS A 227 -21.05 4.48 7.55
CA LYS A 227 -19.72 5.09 7.72
C LYS A 227 -19.32 5.27 9.19
N ASP A 228 -20.25 5.65 10.05
CA ASP A 228 -20.00 5.92 11.46
C ASP A 228 -20.01 4.64 12.31
N GLU A 229 -20.54 3.55 11.75
CA GLU A 229 -20.65 2.24 12.39
C GLU A 229 -19.70 1.18 11.80
N LYS A 230 -18.94 1.51 10.73
CA LYS A 230 -17.97 0.62 10.09
C LYS A 230 -17.00 -0.01 11.10
N GLY A 231 -16.51 0.77 12.06
CA GLY A 231 -15.62 0.29 13.11
C GLY A 231 -16.30 -0.76 14.00
N ASN A 232 -17.53 -0.50 14.43
CA ASN A 232 -18.30 -1.42 15.28
C ASN A 232 -18.70 -2.70 14.52
N LEU A 233 -19.04 -2.58 13.23
CA LEU A 233 -19.29 -3.73 12.34
C LEU A 233 -18.03 -4.59 12.23
N CYS A 234 -16.87 -3.96 12.03
CA CYS A 234 -15.59 -4.65 11.96
C CYS A 234 -15.26 -5.35 13.29
N ASP A 235 -15.42 -4.68 14.42
CA ASP A 235 -15.23 -5.24 15.76
C ASP A 235 -16.09 -6.49 15.97
N TRP A 236 -17.38 -6.39 15.65
CA TRP A 236 -18.32 -7.48 15.79
C TRP A 236 -17.98 -8.67 14.88
N LEU A 237 -17.74 -8.45 13.59
CA LEU A 237 -17.35 -9.52 12.66
C LEU A 237 -16.00 -10.16 13.05
N CYS A 238 -15.03 -9.36 13.51
CA CYS A 238 -13.74 -9.90 13.96
C CYS A 238 -13.87 -10.73 15.25
N LYS A 239 -14.84 -10.40 16.10
CA LYS A 239 -15.08 -11.13 17.34
C LYS A 239 -15.91 -12.39 17.11
N ASP A 240 -17.05 -12.25 16.46
CA ASP A 240 -18.13 -13.24 16.43
C ASP A 240 -18.30 -13.91 15.05
N GLY A 241 -17.65 -13.41 14.00
CA GLY A 241 -17.77 -13.96 12.64
C GLY A 241 -17.16 -15.35 12.51
N THR A 242 -17.80 -16.19 11.68
CA THR A 242 -17.40 -17.59 11.46
C THR A 242 -16.58 -17.76 10.17
N LYS A 243 -16.06 -18.97 9.97
CA LYS A 243 -15.35 -19.34 8.74
C LYS A 243 -16.19 -19.10 7.48
N GLU A 244 -17.48 -19.37 7.56
CA GLU A 244 -18.44 -19.18 6.48
C GLU A 244 -18.63 -17.68 6.16
N ASP A 245 -18.65 -16.83 7.19
CA ASP A 245 -18.80 -15.39 7.01
C ASP A 245 -17.60 -14.77 6.26
N PHE A 246 -16.40 -15.31 6.50
CA PHE A 246 -15.16 -14.88 5.85
C PHE A 246 -14.78 -15.72 4.61
N ALA A 247 -15.62 -16.64 4.15
CA ALA A 247 -15.24 -17.62 3.12
C ALA A 247 -14.72 -16.98 1.81
N ASN A 248 -15.24 -15.82 1.42
CA ASN A 248 -14.85 -15.15 0.19
C ASN A 248 -13.52 -14.40 0.31
N PHE A 249 -13.00 -14.15 1.51
CA PHE A 249 -11.67 -13.57 1.71
C PHE A 249 -10.54 -14.47 1.20
N LYS A 250 -10.83 -15.75 0.90
CA LYS A 250 -9.89 -16.66 0.22
C LYS A 250 -9.26 -16.03 -1.03
N VAL A 251 -10.01 -15.21 -1.77
CA VAL A 251 -9.54 -14.59 -3.02
C VAL A 251 -8.34 -13.67 -2.79
N ILE A 252 -8.28 -12.99 -1.64
CA ILE A 252 -7.14 -12.13 -1.28
C ILE A 252 -5.89 -13.00 -1.07
N PHE A 253 -6.03 -14.12 -0.38
CA PHE A 253 -4.91 -15.03 -0.17
C PHE A 253 -4.47 -15.73 -1.46
N ASP A 254 -5.40 -15.99 -2.39
CA ASP A 254 -5.08 -16.55 -3.70
C ASP A 254 -4.27 -15.54 -4.55
N ILE A 255 -4.62 -14.24 -4.50
CA ILE A 255 -3.83 -13.15 -5.10
C ILE A 255 -2.41 -13.13 -4.53
N ILE A 256 -2.27 -13.18 -3.21
CA ILE A 256 -0.98 -13.11 -2.53
C ILE A 256 -0.14 -14.37 -2.83
N ASP A 257 -0.74 -15.55 -2.83
CA ASP A 257 -0.07 -16.81 -3.18
C ASP A 257 0.44 -16.82 -4.62
N ALA A 258 -0.32 -16.24 -5.57
CA ALA A 258 0.12 -16.14 -6.95
C ALA A 258 1.43 -15.32 -7.05
N ILE A 259 1.48 -14.20 -6.33
CA ILE A 259 2.66 -13.32 -6.28
C ILE A 259 3.84 -13.98 -5.55
N LEU A 260 3.59 -14.73 -4.47
CA LEU A 260 4.62 -15.49 -3.75
C LEU A 260 5.32 -16.53 -4.62
N LYS A 261 4.65 -17.06 -5.65
CA LYS A 261 5.18 -18.10 -6.55
C LYS A 261 6.00 -17.54 -7.72
N GLU A 262 5.86 -16.26 -8.04
CA GLU A 262 6.72 -15.61 -9.04
C GLU A 262 8.15 -15.51 -8.47
N HIS A 263 9.19 -15.82 -9.25
CA HIS A 263 10.59 -15.83 -8.80
C HIS A 263 11.27 -14.49 -9.03
#